data_AF-A0A6C0JFY2-F1
#
_entry.id   AF-A0A6C0JFY2-F1
#
_cell.length_a   1.000
_cell.length_b   1.000
_cell.length_c   1.000
_cell.angle_alpha   90.00
_cell.angle_beta   90.00
_cell.angle_gamma   90.00
#
_symmetry.space_group_name_H-M   'P 1'
#
loop_
_entity.id
_entity.type
_entity.pdbx_description
1 polymer ?
#
loop_
_entity_poly.entity_id
_entity_poly.type
_entity_poly.pdbx_seq_one_letter_code
_entity_poly.pdbx_strand_id
1 'polypeptide(L)'
;MPKDTYTLPNTEDDGTIVDFLDEDPEIPNQRYCIISFLSPEKVIQDKSEFYFREFITWMDYQWKVKGLEHLMAFVSKKYSIKIDDLLKDAEDFVKVRNEEVKSTDVHEEYQVFMLKHEKELQEKYDSAVNFRTNIRGVKVRRAFPSIEETQMFAKVLQRKYPKDNLYIGKVGCWLPWDPSEHLMPEVEYAERELNELMRKYKENEVNKEMFFAEQRDDSIKKQKDENERRRKANAIEAAGGTNAASNAAAAVSTAQLTDLSMPVHPTEGVIRE
;
A
#
# COMPACT_ATOMS: atom_id res chain seq x y z
N MET A 1 -20.37 -22.41 11.72
CA MET A 1 -19.25 -22.12 12.64
C MET A 1 -18.45 -21.02 12.00
N PRO A 2 -18.11 -19.93 12.70
CA PRO A 2 -17.05 -19.06 12.22
C PRO A 2 -15.80 -19.92 12.03
N LYS A 3 -15.08 -19.75 10.91
CA LYS A 3 -13.73 -20.31 10.83
C LYS A 3 -12.87 -19.36 11.64
N ASP A 4 -12.44 -19.79 12.82
CA ASP A 4 -11.45 -19.04 13.60
C ASP A 4 -10.27 -18.74 12.68
N THR A 5 -9.96 -17.45 12.52
CA THR A 5 -8.91 -17.02 11.60
C THR A 5 -7.59 -17.54 12.15
N TYR A 6 -7.04 -18.58 11.54
CA TYR A 6 -5.78 -19.17 11.96
C TYR A 6 -4.65 -18.16 11.73
N THR A 7 -4.30 -17.43 12.79
CA THR A 7 -3.17 -16.50 12.81
C THR A 7 -1.89 -17.30 12.93
N LEU A 8 -1.10 -17.31 11.87
CA LEU A 8 0.25 -17.87 11.90
C LEU A 8 1.12 -17.08 12.91
N PRO A 9 1.97 -17.75 13.69
CA PRO A 9 2.92 -17.07 14.56
C PRO A 9 3.97 -16.34 13.71
N ASN A 10 4.25 -15.07 14.05
CA ASN A 10 5.24 -14.25 13.33
C ASN A 10 6.70 -14.59 13.72
N THR A 11 6.90 -15.27 14.85
CA THR A 11 8.20 -15.65 15.41
C THR A 11 8.12 -17.03 16.05
N GLU A 12 9.16 -17.84 15.88
CA GLU A 12 9.34 -19.08 16.66
C GLU A 12 9.81 -18.77 18.09
N ASP A 13 9.84 -19.79 18.96
CA ASP A 13 10.30 -19.68 20.36
C ASP A 13 11.77 -19.19 20.50
N ASP A 14 12.58 -19.32 19.44
CA ASP A 14 13.98 -18.84 19.35
C ASP A 14 14.09 -17.37 18.88
N GLY A 15 12.96 -16.68 18.64
CA GLY A 15 12.92 -15.27 18.22
C GLY A 15 13.23 -15.02 16.74
N THR A 16 13.41 -16.08 15.94
CA THR A 16 13.55 -15.99 14.48
C THR A 16 12.19 -15.70 13.84
N ILE A 17 12.14 -14.73 12.92
CA ILE A 17 10.94 -14.40 12.14
C ILE A 17 10.61 -15.58 11.23
N VAL A 18 9.37 -16.09 11.30
CA VAL A 18 8.96 -17.24 10.48
C VAL A 18 8.64 -16.76 9.07
N ASP A 19 9.46 -17.18 8.10
CA ASP A 19 9.07 -17.16 6.69
C ASP A 19 8.36 -18.48 6.37
N PHE A 20 7.18 -18.37 5.75
CA PHE A 20 6.38 -19.52 5.31
C PHE A 20 6.51 -19.76 3.79
N LEU A 21 7.33 -18.95 3.09
CA LEU A 21 7.52 -18.97 1.65
C LEU A 21 8.70 -19.85 1.22
N ASP A 22 8.77 -21.08 1.73
CA ASP A 22 9.78 -22.06 1.33
C ASP A 22 9.80 -22.25 -0.20
N GLU A 23 11.01 -22.27 -0.79
CA GLU A 23 11.21 -22.60 -2.20
C GLU A 23 11.39 -24.12 -2.39
N ASP A 24 10.66 -24.70 -3.35
CA ASP A 24 10.90 -26.08 -3.78
C ASP A 24 12.28 -26.24 -4.44
N PRO A 25 12.92 -27.42 -4.33
CA PRO A 25 14.17 -27.70 -5.04
C PRO A 25 14.00 -27.61 -6.56
N GLU A 26 14.92 -26.91 -7.23
CA GLU A 26 14.83 -26.67 -8.68
C GLU A 26 14.77 -27.96 -9.50
N ILE A 27 13.74 -28.09 -10.34
CA ILE A 27 13.56 -29.25 -11.22
C ILE A 27 14.45 -29.08 -12.47
N PRO A 28 15.37 -30.01 -12.76
CA PRO A 28 16.20 -29.95 -13.97
C PRO A 28 15.35 -29.87 -15.24
N ASN A 29 15.75 -28.96 -16.15
CA ASN A 29 15.04 -28.61 -17.39
C ASN A 29 13.67 -27.93 -17.23
N GLN A 30 13.21 -27.65 -16.01
CA GLN A 30 11.92 -27.00 -15.74
C GLN A 30 12.10 -25.89 -14.68
N ARG A 31 13.04 -24.97 -14.93
CA ARG A 31 13.40 -23.88 -13.99
C ARG A 31 12.48 -22.67 -14.13
N TYR A 32 11.96 -22.42 -15.34
CA TYR A 32 11.06 -21.31 -15.64
C TYR A 32 9.79 -21.81 -16.33
N CYS A 33 8.66 -21.16 -16.08
CA CYS A 33 7.40 -21.44 -16.77
C CYS A 33 6.72 -20.14 -17.21
N ILE A 34 5.91 -20.22 -18.27
CA ILE A 34 5.07 -19.10 -18.70
C ILE A 34 3.68 -19.27 -18.09
N ILE A 35 3.24 -18.26 -17.35
CA ILE A 35 1.96 -18.22 -16.66
C ILE A 35 1.10 -17.14 -17.30
N SER A 36 -0.21 -17.38 -17.40
CA SER A 36 -1.19 -16.33 -17.66
C SER A 36 -2.23 -16.32 -16.55
N PHE A 37 -2.47 -15.14 -15.99
CA PHE A 37 -3.55 -14.92 -15.04
C PHE A 37 -4.80 -14.41 -15.75
N LEU A 38 -5.96 -14.83 -15.26
CA LEU A 38 -7.25 -14.26 -15.56
C LEU A 38 -7.82 -13.72 -14.24
N SER A 39 -7.75 -12.40 -14.04
CA SER A 39 -8.34 -11.73 -12.88
C SER A 39 -9.58 -10.96 -13.29
N PRO A 40 -10.79 -11.43 -12.91
CA PRO A 40 -12.04 -10.72 -13.18
C PRO A 40 -12.05 -9.29 -12.66
N GLU A 41 -11.40 -9.02 -11.52
CA GLU A 41 -11.35 -7.71 -10.84
C GLU A 41 -10.88 -6.54 -11.72
N LYS A 42 -10.06 -6.78 -12.74
CA LYS A 42 -9.59 -5.72 -13.67
C LYS A 42 -10.65 -5.30 -14.71
N VAL A 43 -11.73 -6.07 -14.87
CA VAL A 43 -12.69 -5.96 -15.98
C VAL A 43 -14.15 -5.93 -15.50
N ILE A 44 -14.42 -6.53 -14.35
CA ILE A 44 -15.72 -6.68 -13.70
C ILE A 44 -15.54 -6.15 -12.28
N GLN A 45 -16.52 -5.40 -11.77
CA GLN A 45 -16.51 -4.93 -10.38
C GLN A 45 -16.25 -6.11 -9.43
N ASP A 46 -15.34 -5.93 -8.47
CA ASP A 46 -15.04 -6.97 -7.49
C ASP A 46 -16.35 -7.44 -6.83
N LYS A 47 -16.56 -8.76 -6.88
CA LYS A 47 -17.70 -9.44 -6.26
C LYS A 47 -17.80 -9.09 -4.77
N SER A 48 -16.65 -8.92 -4.10
CA SER A 48 -16.54 -8.52 -2.70
C SER A 48 -17.10 -7.10 -2.47
N GLU A 49 -16.77 -6.16 -3.35
CA GLU A 49 -17.26 -4.78 -3.31
C GLU A 49 -18.76 -4.70 -3.64
N PHE A 50 -19.23 -5.48 -4.63
CA PHE A 50 -20.65 -5.60 -4.96
C PHE A 50 -21.46 -6.15 -3.77
N TYR A 51 -20.96 -7.21 -3.11
CA TYR A 51 -21.57 -7.81 -1.92
C TYR A 51 -21.59 -6.86 -0.73
N PHE A 52 -20.52 -6.10 -0.54
CA PHE A 52 -20.44 -5.07 0.51
C PHE A 52 -21.41 -3.91 0.25
N ARG A 53 -21.57 -3.44 -1.00
CA ARG A 53 -22.53 -2.37 -1.33
C ARG A 53 -23.99 -2.80 -1.08
N GLU A 54 -24.36 -4.00 -1.53
CA GLU A 54 -25.70 -4.54 -1.28
C GLU A 54 -25.94 -4.73 0.23
N PHE A 55 -24.91 -5.16 0.99
CA PHE A 55 -24.96 -5.22 2.45
C PHE A 55 -25.20 -3.85 3.08
N ILE A 56 -24.46 -2.80 2.70
CA ILE A 56 -24.66 -1.45 3.25
C ILE A 56 -26.09 -0.96 3.00
N THR A 57 -26.66 -1.24 1.82
CA THR A 57 -28.05 -0.87 1.49
C THR A 57 -29.07 -1.67 2.30
N TRP A 58 -28.83 -2.97 2.51
CA TRP A 58 -29.67 -3.82 3.38
C TRP A 58 -29.58 -3.42 4.85
N MET A 59 -28.37 -3.12 5.35
CA MET A 59 -28.08 -2.73 6.73
C MET A 59 -28.72 -1.39 7.05
N ASP A 60 -28.60 -0.41 6.15
CA ASP A 60 -29.28 0.89 6.24
C ASP A 60 -30.80 0.72 6.36
N TYR A 61 -31.40 -0.15 5.53
CA TYR A 61 -32.84 -0.46 5.63
C TYR A 61 -33.21 -1.17 6.95
N GLN A 62 -32.44 -2.18 7.37
CA GLN A 62 -32.69 -2.94 8.60
C GLN A 62 -32.56 -2.09 9.87
N TRP A 63 -31.52 -1.25 9.94
CA TRP A 63 -31.31 -0.34 11.07
C TRP A 63 -32.37 0.75 11.13
N LYS A 64 -32.82 1.28 9.98
CA LYS A 64 -33.95 2.22 9.91
C LYS A 64 -35.26 1.60 10.40
N VAL A 65 -35.62 0.39 9.93
CA VAL A 65 -36.87 -0.27 10.31
C VAL A 65 -36.86 -0.71 11.78
N LYS A 66 -35.89 -1.53 12.21
CA LYS A 66 -35.81 -2.02 13.60
C LYS A 66 -35.61 -0.87 14.59
N GLY A 67 -34.82 0.14 14.20
CA GLY A 67 -34.57 1.32 15.01
C GLY A 67 -35.85 2.10 15.33
N LEU A 68 -36.79 2.16 14.38
CA LEU A 68 -38.09 2.79 14.52
C LEU A 68 -39.07 1.92 15.33
N GLU A 69 -39.14 0.62 15.05
CA GLU A 69 -40.01 -0.34 15.75
C GLU A 69 -39.75 -0.39 17.26
N HIS A 70 -38.48 -0.48 17.67
CA HIS A 70 -38.12 -0.50 19.09
C HIS A 70 -38.45 0.82 19.81
N LEU A 71 -38.34 1.95 19.12
CA LEU A 71 -38.70 3.27 19.67
C LEU A 71 -40.21 3.41 19.86
N MET A 72 -41.01 3.05 18.84
CA MET A 72 -42.47 3.07 18.93
C MET A 72 -42.98 2.14 20.03
N ALA A 73 -42.41 0.94 20.16
CA ALA A 73 -42.77 -0.04 21.19
C ALA A 73 -42.46 0.47 22.61
N PHE A 74 -41.36 1.18 22.82
CA PHE A 74 -40.98 1.71 24.13
C PHE A 74 -41.91 2.85 24.57
N VAL A 75 -42.15 3.84 23.71
CA VAL A 75 -42.94 5.03 24.07
C VAL A 75 -44.43 4.71 24.21
N SER A 76 -44.99 3.90 23.31
CA SER A 76 -46.40 3.46 23.39
C SER A 76 -46.69 2.77 24.73
N LYS A 77 -45.78 1.88 25.17
CA LYS A 77 -45.96 1.06 26.38
C LYS A 77 -45.72 1.82 27.69
N LYS A 78 -44.93 2.90 27.67
CA LYS A 78 -44.57 3.64 28.90
C LYS A 78 -45.59 4.72 29.28
N TYR A 79 -46.33 5.29 28.30
CA TYR A 79 -47.20 6.45 28.56
C TYR A 79 -48.57 6.48 27.85
N SER A 80 -48.92 5.53 26.96
CA SER A 80 -50.18 5.56 26.18
C SER A 80 -50.41 6.88 25.39
N ILE A 81 -49.33 7.49 24.88
CA ILE A 81 -49.32 8.80 24.24
C ILE A 81 -49.81 8.75 22.77
N LYS A 82 -50.35 9.88 22.30
CA LYS A 82 -50.80 10.11 20.91
C LYS A 82 -49.62 10.39 19.97
N ILE A 83 -49.80 10.05 18.70
CA ILE A 83 -48.72 9.89 17.70
C ILE A 83 -47.92 11.18 17.41
N ASP A 84 -48.50 12.37 17.57
CA ASP A 84 -47.88 13.61 17.10
C ASP A 84 -46.64 14.03 17.92
N ASP A 85 -46.63 13.83 19.25
CA ASP A 85 -45.47 14.14 20.09
C ASP A 85 -44.29 13.19 19.81
N LEU A 86 -44.59 11.94 19.40
CA LEU A 86 -43.61 10.89 19.12
C LEU A 86 -42.70 11.23 17.92
N LEU A 87 -43.23 11.98 16.95
CA LEU A 87 -42.48 12.42 15.77
C LEU A 87 -41.40 13.45 16.10
N LYS A 88 -41.57 14.21 17.19
CA LYS A 88 -40.65 15.28 17.57
C LYS A 88 -39.46 14.74 18.38
N ASP A 89 -39.72 13.84 19.32
CA ASP A 89 -38.66 13.14 20.07
C ASP A 89 -37.79 12.25 19.16
N ALA A 90 -38.32 11.79 18.03
CA ALA A 90 -37.56 11.03 17.03
C ALA A 90 -36.39 11.83 16.43
N GLU A 91 -36.52 13.15 16.23
CA GLU A 91 -35.44 14.00 15.69
C GLU A 91 -34.28 14.17 16.68
N ASP A 92 -34.56 14.23 17.98
CA ASP A 92 -33.53 14.33 19.02
C ASP A 92 -32.90 12.96 19.33
N PHE A 93 -33.66 11.87 19.24
CA PHE A 93 -33.14 10.50 19.42
C PHE A 93 -32.11 10.11 18.33
N VAL A 94 -32.27 10.58 17.10
CA VAL A 94 -31.30 10.36 15.99
C VAL A 94 -29.91 10.93 16.33
N LYS A 95 -29.83 12.03 17.10
CA LYS A 95 -28.55 12.66 17.47
C LYS A 95 -27.76 11.79 18.46
N VAL A 96 -28.45 11.16 19.41
CA VAL A 96 -27.84 10.29 20.44
C VAL A 96 -27.43 8.93 19.87
N ARG A 97 -28.28 8.31 19.03
CA ARG A 97 -28.02 6.98 18.44
C ARG A 97 -26.73 6.95 17.59
N ASN A 98 -26.38 8.05 16.93
CA ASN A 98 -25.16 8.16 16.12
C ASN A 98 -23.85 8.03 16.92
N GLU A 99 -23.89 8.12 18.24
CA GLU A 99 -22.72 7.86 19.10
C GLU A 99 -22.63 6.37 19.51
N GLU A 100 -23.76 5.66 19.68
CA GLU A 100 -23.79 4.22 19.99
C GLU A 100 -23.44 3.32 18.78
N VAL A 101 -23.85 3.69 17.57
CA VAL A 101 -23.64 2.89 16.33
C VAL A 101 -22.15 2.60 16.05
N LYS A 102 -21.22 3.33 16.69
CA LYS A 102 -19.78 3.18 16.54
C LYS A 102 -19.19 1.90 17.17
N SER A 103 -19.99 1.07 17.86
CA SER A 103 -19.52 -0.19 18.49
C SER A 103 -20.21 -1.48 18.02
N THR A 104 -21.20 -1.41 17.13
CA THR A 104 -21.91 -2.59 16.63
C THR A 104 -21.00 -3.47 15.77
N ASP A 105 -21.09 -4.80 15.93
CA ASP A 105 -20.30 -5.76 15.16
C ASP A 105 -20.79 -5.91 13.70
N VAL A 106 -20.41 -4.93 12.88
CA VAL A 106 -20.67 -4.88 11.43
C VAL A 106 -20.13 -6.14 10.72
N HIS A 107 -19.10 -6.78 11.27
CA HIS A 107 -18.52 -7.98 10.69
C HIS A 107 -19.42 -9.21 10.91
N GLU A 108 -19.96 -9.40 12.11
CA GLU A 108 -20.96 -10.44 12.39
C GLU A 108 -22.25 -10.23 11.57
N GLU A 109 -22.79 -9.01 11.50
CA GLU A 109 -23.99 -8.74 10.67
C GLU A 109 -23.71 -9.00 9.18
N TYR A 110 -22.51 -8.69 8.67
CA TYR A 110 -22.11 -9.02 7.30
C TYR A 110 -22.05 -10.53 7.06
N GLN A 111 -21.46 -11.31 7.97
CA GLN A 111 -21.43 -12.78 7.87
C GLN A 111 -22.86 -13.37 7.85
N VAL A 112 -23.76 -12.87 8.70
CA VAL A 112 -25.17 -13.30 8.75
C VAL A 112 -25.93 -12.91 7.48
N PHE A 113 -25.67 -11.71 6.92
CA PHE A 113 -26.26 -11.27 5.66
C PHE A 113 -25.79 -12.14 4.48
N MET A 114 -24.49 -12.38 4.38
CA MET A 114 -23.91 -13.29 3.38
C MET A 114 -24.55 -14.67 3.44
N LEU A 115 -24.61 -15.30 4.63
CA LEU A 115 -25.17 -16.64 4.78
C LEU A 115 -26.67 -16.74 4.41
N LYS A 116 -27.44 -15.65 4.59
CA LYS A 116 -28.87 -15.61 4.25
C LYS A 116 -29.14 -15.34 2.77
N HIS A 117 -28.39 -14.42 2.16
CA HIS A 117 -28.69 -13.89 0.83
C HIS A 117 -27.68 -14.32 -0.26
N GLU A 118 -26.70 -15.19 0.04
CA GLU A 118 -25.65 -15.64 -0.88
C GLU A 118 -26.16 -15.95 -2.30
N LYS A 119 -27.24 -16.73 -2.41
CA LYS A 119 -27.83 -17.12 -3.70
C LYS A 119 -28.47 -15.94 -4.44
N GLU A 120 -29.21 -15.09 -3.73
CA GLU A 120 -29.85 -13.91 -4.31
C GLU A 120 -28.82 -12.89 -4.79
N LEU A 121 -27.74 -12.67 -4.02
CA LEU A 121 -26.63 -11.82 -4.45
C LEU A 121 -25.84 -12.42 -5.60
N GLN A 122 -25.65 -13.75 -5.62
CA GLN A 122 -24.99 -14.43 -6.74
C GLN A 122 -25.79 -14.25 -8.04
N GLU A 123 -27.11 -14.49 -8.01
CA GLU A 123 -27.99 -14.32 -9.18
C GLU A 123 -28.07 -12.86 -9.64
N LYS A 124 -28.16 -11.90 -8.70
CA LYS A 124 -28.10 -10.46 -9.00
C LYS A 124 -26.77 -10.07 -9.65
N TYR A 125 -25.64 -10.54 -9.10
CA TYR A 125 -24.30 -10.25 -9.61
C TYR A 125 -24.13 -10.85 -11.00
N ASP A 126 -24.46 -12.13 -11.19
CA ASP A 126 -24.34 -12.81 -12.48
C ASP A 126 -25.23 -12.14 -13.54
N SER A 127 -26.43 -11.69 -13.17
CA SER A 127 -27.30 -10.89 -14.05
C SER A 127 -26.68 -9.55 -14.43
N ALA A 128 -26.17 -8.78 -13.45
CA ALA A 128 -25.51 -7.49 -13.68
C ALA A 128 -24.24 -7.62 -14.56
N VAL A 129 -23.54 -8.74 -14.42
CA VAL A 129 -22.29 -9.07 -15.14
C VAL A 129 -22.56 -9.77 -16.49
N ASN A 130 -23.82 -10.00 -16.85
CA ASN A 130 -24.27 -10.70 -18.06
C ASN A 130 -23.69 -12.13 -18.17
N PHE A 131 -23.67 -12.85 -17.05
CA PHE A 131 -23.19 -14.23 -16.91
C PHE A 131 -21.76 -14.48 -17.43
N ARG A 132 -20.90 -13.43 -17.45
CA ARG A 132 -19.47 -13.59 -17.73
C ARG A 132 -18.78 -14.33 -16.58
N THR A 133 -17.84 -15.19 -16.91
CA THR A 133 -17.03 -15.93 -15.92
C THR A 133 -16.30 -14.98 -14.97
N ASN A 134 -16.64 -15.08 -13.69
CA ASN A 134 -16.15 -14.31 -12.56
C ASN A 134 -15.11 -15.08 -11.72
N ILE A 135 -14.49 -16.10 -12.29
CA ILE A 135 -13.54 -16.99 -11.61
C ILE A 135 -12.10 -16.55 -11.91
N ARG A 136 -11.31 -16.39 -10.85
CA ARG A 136 -9.85 -16.23 -10.93
C ARG A 136 -9.21 -17.48 -11.57
N GLY A 137 -8.52 -17.30 -12.69
CA GLY A 137 -7.90 -18.40 -13.45
C GLY A 137 -6.37 -18.29 -13.51
N VAL A 138 -5.68 -19.43 -13.35
CA VAL A 138 -4.26 -19.57 -13.66
C VAL A 138 -4.11 -20.53 -14.84
N LYS A 139 -3.34 -20.14 -15.84
CA LYS A 139 -2.97 -20.98 -16.98
C LYS A 139 -1.46 -21.11 -17.04
N VAL A 140 -0.94 -22.17 -16.43
CA VAL A 140 0.45 -22.58 -16.58
C VAL A 140 0.64 -23.16 -17.98
N ARG A 141 1.67 -22.72 -18.68
CA ARG A 141 2.07 -23.20 -20.01
C ARG A 141 3.36 -24.02 -19.89
N ARG A 142 4.07 -24.20 -21.00
CA ARG A 142 5.34 -24.92 -21.07
C ARG A 142 6.38 -24.36 -20.08
N ALA A 143 7.15 -25.28 -19.48
CA ALA A 143 8.34 -24.98 -18.70
C ALA A 143 9.63 -25.17 -19.53
N PHE A 144 10.70 -24.49 -19.11
CA PHE A 144 11.98 -24.36 -19.82
C PHE A 144 13.18 -24.42 -18.86
N PRO A 145 14.38 -24.82 -19.34
CA PRO A 145 15.63 -24.75 -18.58
C PRO A 145 16.16 -23.31 -18.38
N SER A 146 15.98 -22.43 -19.37
CA SER A 146 16.61 -21.11 -19.44
C SER A 146 15.58 -19.98 -19.56
N ILE A 147 15.94 -18.80 -19.07
CA ILE A 147 15.09 -17.60 -19.15
C ILE A 147 15.02 -17.06 -20.58
N GLU A 148 16.12 -17.14 -21.34
CA GLU A 148 16.22 -16.69 -22.73
C GLU A 148 15.30 -17.50 -23.66
N GLU A 149 15.28 -18.83 -23.52
CA GLU A 149 14.33 -19.69 -24.24
C GLU A 149 12.87 -19.32 -23.90
N THR A 150 12.62 -19.03 -22.62
CA THR A 150 11.30 -18.64 -22.13
C THR A 150 10.85 -17.30 -22.72
N GLN A 151 11.73 -16.29 -22.76
CA GLN A 151 11.48 -14.98 -23.37
C GLN A 151 11.22 -15.09 -24.88
N MET A 152 12.01 -15.90 -25.61
CA MET A 152 11.77 -16.14 -27.04
C MET A 152 10.41 -16.79 -27.28
N PHE A 153 10.03 -17.79 -26.47
CA PHE A 153 8.73 -18.45 -26.62
C PHE A 153 7.56 -17.56 -26.16
N ALA A 154 7.76 -16.69 -25.16
CA ALA A 154 6.78 -15.68 -24.76
C ALA A 154 6.46 -14.72 -25.92
N LYS A 155 7.47 -14.25 -26.66
CA LYS A 155 7.29 -13.41 -27.87
C LYS A 155 6.50 -14.14 -28.97
N VAL A 156 6.68 -15.45 -29.13
CA VAL A 156 5.87 -16.27 -30.06
C VAL A 156 4.42 -16.40 -29.57
N LEU A 157 4.22 -16.62 -28.26
CA LEU A 157 2.89 -16.72 -27.66
C LEU A 157 2.12 -15.41 -27.70
N GLN A 158 2.79 -14.26 -27.51
CA GLN A 158 2.20 -12.92 -27.56
C GLN A 158 1.60 -12.63 -28.95
N ARG A 159 2.30 -13.03 -30.02
CA ARG A 159 1.78 -12.94 -31.41
C ARG A 159 0.60 -13.89 -31.66
N LYS A 160 0.60 -15.08 -31.05
CA LYS A 160 -0.45 -16.08 -31.24
C LYS A 160 -1.70 -15.80 -30.39
N TYR A 161 -1.53 -15.19 -29.23
CA TYR A 161 -2.57 -14.89 -28.25
C TYR A 161 -2.41 -13.46 -27.70
N PRO A 162 -2.66 -12.41 -28.51
CA PRO A 162 -2.40 -11.02 -28.12
C PRO A 162 -3.31 -10.47 -27.01
N LYS A 163 -4.28 -11.26 -26.54
CA LYS A 163 -5.18 -10.93 -25.43
C LYS A 163 -4.72 -11.52 -24.09
N ASP A 164 -3.75 -12.43 -24.10
CA ASP A 164 -3.31 -13.13 -22.91
C ASP A 164 -2.12 -12.37 -22.30
N ASN A 165 -2.26 -11.88 -21.06
CA ASN A 165 -1.10 -11.38 -20.31
C ASN A 165 -0.15 -12.56 -20.03
N LEU A 166 1.13 -12.39 -20.34
CA LEU A 166 2.16 -13.43 -20.20
C LEU A 166 3.17 -13.00 -19.14
N TYR A 167 3.36 -13.87 -18.14
CA TYR A 167 4.31 -13.71 -17.06
C TYR A 167 5.31 -14.85 -17.09
N ILE A 168 6.56 -14.59 -16.71
CA ILE A 168 7.60 -15.60 -16.56
C ILE A 168 7.80 -15.82 -15.05
N GLY A 169 7.55 -17.05 -14.60
CA GLY A 169 7.73 -17.46 -13.21
C GLY A 169 8.87 -18.45 -13.05
N LYS A 170 9.67 -18.35 -11.99
CA LYS A 170 10.57 -19.43 -11.56
C LYS A 170 9.72 -20.54 -10.96
N VAL A 171 9.98 -21.78 -11.37
CA VAL A 171 9.29 -22.97 -10.84
C VAL A 171 9.83 -23.27 -9.45
N GLY A 172 8.93 -23.54 -8.50
CA GLY A 172 9.26 -23.77 -7.10
C GLY A 172 9.30 -22.53 -6.22
N CYS A 173 9.08 -21.33 -6.78
CA CYS A 173 8.99 -20.09 -6.00
C CYS A 173 7.55 -19.63 -5.86
N TRP A 174 7.24 -18.98 -4.73
CA TRP A 174 5.99 -18.25 -4.55
C TRP A 174 5.96 -17.01 -5.48
N LEU A 175 4.85 -16.84 -6.19
CA LEU A 175 4.66 -15.76 -7.16
C LEU A 175 3.43 -14.92 -6.78
N PRO A 176 3.51 -13.57 -6.87
CA PRO A 176 2.37 -12.72 -6.62
C PRO A 176 1.24 -12.97 -7.63
N TRP A 177 -0.01 -12.87 -7.17
CA TRP A 177 -1.18 -13.01 -8.04
C TRP A 177 -1.33 -11.77 -8.94
N ASP A 178 -1.32 -11.99 -10.26
CA ASP A 178 -1.61 -10.98 -11.31
C ASP A 178 -1.01 -9.57 -11.05
N PRO A 179 0.32 -9.49 -10.86
CA PRO A 179 1.00 -8.28 -10.44
C PRO A 179 0.86 -7.14 -11.45
N SER A 180 0.94 -5.90 -10.96
CA SER A 180 0.91 -4.70 -11.78
C SER A 180 2.22 -4.53 -12.56
N GLU A 181 2.13 -3.91 -13.74
CA GLU A 181 3.29 -3.66 -14.61
C GLU A 181 4.38 -2.83 -13.93
N HIS A 182 3.99 -1.87 -13.07
CA HIS A 182 4.93 -1.03 -12.32
C HIS A 182 5.75 -1.77 -11.27
N LEU A 183 5.25 -2.90 -10.75
CA LEU A 183 5.97 -3.73 -9.79
C LEU A 183 6.97 -4.68 -10.48
N MET A 184 6.81 -4.91 -11.78
CA MET A 184 7.66 -5.81 -12.55
C MET A 184 8.98 -5.14 -12.96
N PRO A 185 10.15 -5.75 -12.69
CA PRO A 185 11.44 -5.16 -13.02
C PRO A 185 11.67 -5.07 -14.54
N GLU A 186 11.16 -6.05 -15.28
CA GLU A 186 11.25 -6.21 -16.73
C GLU A 186 9.85 -6.37 -17.33
N VAL A 187 9.45 -5.41 -18.17
CA VAL A 187 8.17 -5.45 -18.91
C VAL A 187 8.47 -5.25 -20.39
N GLU A 188 8.06 -6.22 -21.22
CA GLU A 188 8.11 -6.13 -22.69
C GLU A 188 6.68 -6.09 -23.26
N TYR A 189 6.28 -4.93 -23.77
CA TYR A 189 5.05 -4.71 -24.50
C TYR A 189 5.10 -5.37 -25.89
N ALA A 190 3.93 -5.64 -26.47
CA ALA A 190 3.83 -6.16 -27.84
C ALA A 190 4.32 -5.13 -28.89
N GLU A 191 4.15 -3.84 -28.62
CA GLU A 191 4.55 -2.75 -29.49
C GLU A 191 6.00 -2.34 -29.26
N ARG A 192 6.83 -2.42 -30.31
CA ARG A 192 8.25 -2.08 -30.25
C ARG A 192 8.50 -0.62 -29.90
N GLU A 193 7.68 0.29 -30.43
CA GLU A 193 7.82 1.74 -30.19
C GLU A 193 7.53 2.09 -28.73
N LEU A 194 6.55 1.40 -28.11
CA LEU A 194 6.24 1.56 -26.68
C LEU A 194 7.38 1.04 -25.80
N ASN A 195 7.99 -0.10 -26.16
CA ASN A 195 9.19 -0.61 -25.48
C ASN A 195 10.35 0.40 -25.53
N GLU A 196 10.62 0.98 -26.71
CA GLU A 196 11.67 2.00 -26.84
C GLU A 196 11.36 3.27 -26.03
N LEU A 197 10.10 3.69 -25.99
CA LEU A 197 9.67 4.86 -25.20
C LEU A 197 9.81 4.60 -23.69
N MET A 198 9.34 3.45 -23.20
CA MET A 198 9.43 3.08 -21.78
C MET A 198 10.87 2.85 -21.34
N ARG A 199 11.73 2.27 -22.19
CA ARG A 199 13.16 2.14 -21.91
C ARG A 199 13.84 3.52 -21.80
N LYS A 200 13.56 4.43 -22.74
CA LYS A 200 14.05 5.83 -22.69
C LYS A 200 13.53 6.58 -21.47
N TYR A 201 12.29 6.34 -21.03
CA TYR A 201 11.75 6.93 -19.81
C TYR A 201 12.55 6.48 -18.58
N LYS A 202 12.76 5.17 -18.41
CA LYS A 202 13.54 4.59 -17.30
C LYS A 202 15.01 5.01 -17.34
N GLU A 203 15.63 5.07 -18.54
CA GLU A 203 16.97 5.63 -18.75
C GLU A 203 17.04 7.11 -18.30
N ASN A 204 16.05 7.93 -18.67
CA ASN A 204 15.98 9.35 -18.28
C ASN A 204 15.74 9.54 -16.77
N GLU A 205 14.95 8.68 -16.14
CA GLU A 205 14.69 8.69 -14.70
C GLU A 205 15.98 8.39 -13.91
N VAL A 206 16.69 7.31 -14.27
CA VAL A 206 17.99 6.97 -13.69
C VAL A 206 19.03 8.07 -13.94
N ASN A 207 19.12 8.61 -15.16
CA ASN A 207 20.04 9.72 -15.47
C ASN A 207 19.73 10.97 -14.63
N LYS A 208 18.46 11.27 -14.38
CA LYS A 208 18.02 12.38 -13.52
C LYS A 208 18.43 12.14 -12.07
N GLU A 209 18.23 10.94 -11.54
CA GLU A 209 18.67 10.58 -10.18
C GLU A 209 20.19 10.66 -10.02
N MET A 210 20.94 10.13 -11.00
CA MET A 210 22.40 10.22 -11.03
C MET A 210 22.88 11.69 -11.04
N PHE A 211 22.26 12.55 -11.84
CA PHE A 211 22.59 13.98 -11.88
C PHE A 211 22.26 14.72 -10.58
N PHE A 212 21.22 14.30 -9.84
CA PHE A 212 20.93 14.82 -8.50
C PHE A 212 21.83 14.22 -7.41
N ALA A 213 22.32 12.99 -7.57
CA ALA A 213 23.35 12.43 -6.68
C ALA A 213 24.70 13.15 -6.88
N GLU A 214 25.14 13.28 -8.12
CA GLU A 214 26.37 14.00 -8.49
C GLU A 214 26.35 15.43 -7.98
N GLN A 215 25.28 16.21 -8.22
CA GLN A 215 25.15 17.57 -7.67
C GLN A 215 25.21 17.62 -6.13
N ARG A 216 24.61 16.65 -5.43
CA ARG A 216 24.70 16.58 -3.95
C ARG A 216 26.12 16.31 -3.51
N ASP A 217 26.81 15.33 -4.10
CA ASP A 217 28.19 15.00 -3.77
C ASP A 217 29.14 16.16 -4.08
N ASP A 218 28.93 16.85 -5.20
CA ASP A 218 29.68 18.05 -5.59
C ASP A 218 29.46 19.22 -4.61
N SER A 219 28.22 19.38 -4.10
CA SER A 219 27.91 20.37 -3.08
C SER A 219 28.57 20.05 -1.73
N ILE A 220 28.54 18.78 -1.31
CA ILE A 220 29.18 18.29 -0.09
C ILE A 220 30.70 18.45 -0.17
N LYS A 221 31.28 18.17 -1.35
CA LYS A 221 32.71 18.35 -1.60
C LYS A 221 33.12 19.82 -1.52
N LYS A 222 32.39 20.72 -2.18
CA LYS A 222 32.60 22.19 -2.10
C LYS A 222 32.48 22.70 -0.65
N GLN A 223 31.50 22.21 0.11
CA GLN A 223 31.33 22.55 1.54
C GLN A 223 32.51 22.03 2.40
N LYS A 224 33.01 20.82 2.16
CA LYS A 224 34.19 20.28 2.85
C LYS A 224 35.45 21.09 2.53
N ASP A 225 35.71 21.38 1.26
CA ASP A 225 36.86 22.17 0.82
C ASP A 225 36.83 23.60 1.40
N GLU A 226 35.67 24.24 1.43
CA GLU A 226 35.47 25.57 2.04
C GLU A 226 35.65 25.54 3.57
N ASN A 227 35.12 24.52 4.26
CA ASN A 227 35.33 24.35 5.70
C ASN A 227 36.80 24.07 6.04
N GLU A 228 37.52 23.30 5.22
CA GLU A 228 38.96 23.12 5.37
C GLU A 228 39.74 24.42 5.15
N ARG A 229 39.38 25.22 4.15
CA ARG A 229 39.99 26.54 3.90
C ARG A 229 39.77 27.48 5.08
N ARG A 230 38.55 27.54 5.62
CA ARG A 230 38.22 28.33 6.82
C ARG A 230 39.01 27.85 8.05
N ARG A 231 39.12 26.53 8.26
CA ARG A 231 39.97 25.98 9.33
C ARG A 231 41.44 26.38 9.18
N LYS A 232 41.99 26.32 7.96
CA LYS A 232 43.37 26.72 7.65
C LYS A 232 43.57 28.23 7.85
N ALA A 233 42.62 29.07 7.43
CA ALA A 233 42.66 30.53 7.64
C ALA A 233 42.61 30.89 9.13
N ASN A 234 41.62 30.37 9.88
CA ASN A 234 41.48 30.63 11.31
C ASN A 234 42.70 30.17 12.12
N ALA A 235 43.35 29.06 11.72
CA ALA A 235 44.59 28.60 12.34
C ALA A 235 45.79 29.53 12.08
N ILE A 236 45.83 30.21 10.93
CA ILE A 236 46.87 31.21 10.60
C ILE A 236 46.62 32.51 11.36
N GLU A 237 45.37 32.98 11.45
CA GLU A 237 45.03 34.16 12.25
C GLU A 237 45.31 33.96 13.74
N ALA A 238 45.00 32.78 14.29
CA ALA A 238 45.34 32.41 15.66
C ALA A 238 46.87 32.34 15.90
N ALA A 239 47.67 32.07 14.87
CA ALA A 239 49.13 32.06 14.96
C ALA A 239 49.78 33.45 14.78
N GLY A 240 49.05 34.43 14.23
CA GLY A 240 49.54 35.81 14.02
C GLY A 240 49.34 36.77 15.20
N GLY A 241 48.58 36.37 16.23
CA GLY A 241 48.11 37.24 17.31
C GLY A 241 49.07 37.39 18.50
N THR A 242 50.10 38.23 18.39
CA THR A 242 50.93 38.70 19.51
C THR A 242 51.37 40.15 19.24
N ASN A 243 51.36 41.13 20.15
CA ASN A 243 50.93 41.26 21.57
C ASN A 243 50.05 42.55 21.69
N ALA A 244 49.68 43.18 22.83
CA ALA A 244 50.09 43.06 24.23
C ALA A 244 49.05 43.61 25.25
N ALA A 245 48.99 42.95 26.41
CA ALA A 245 48.90 43.48 27.78
C ALA A 245 47.67 44.28 28.33
N SER A 246 47.09 43.69 29.41
CA SER A 246 46.41 44.33 30.59
C SER A 246 45.03 44.97 30.38
N ASN A 247 44.06 44.93 31.32
CA ASN A 247 44.10 44.63 32.75
C ASN A 247 42.80 43.95 33.28
N ALA A 248 42.86 43.47 34.53
CA ALA A 248 41.89 42.60 35.22
C ALA A 248 40.41 43.05 35.35
N ALA A 249 39.48 42.12 35.07
CA ALA A 249 38.20 41.87 35.77
C ALA A 249 37.70 40.46 35.38
N ALA A 250 37.77 39.45 36.25
CA ALA A 250 36.74 39.08 37.23
C ALA A 250 35.45 38.51 36.60
N ALA A 251 35.39 37.17 36.54
CA ALA A 251 34.22 36.29 36.54
C ALA A 251 32.87 36.76 35.92
N VAL A 252 32.48 36.15 34.79
CA VAL A 252 31.11 35.67 34.48
C VAL A 252 31.13 34.79 33.20
N SER A 253 30.11 33.93 33.04
CA SER A 253 29.73 33.19 31.81
C SER A 253 30.65 32.11 31.23
N THR A 254 30.95 31.05 32.00
CA THR A 254 31.39 29.73 31.48
C THR A 254 30.24 28.96 30.80
N ALA A 255 29.48 29.61 29.91
CA ALA A 255 28.19 29.11 29.41
C ALA A 255 27.95 29.24 27.89
N GLN A 256 28.91 29.77 27.13
CA GLN A 256 28.73 30.07 25.68
C GLN A 256 29.76 29.38 24.74
N LEU A 257 30.56 28.43 25.25
CA LEU A 257 31.59 27.75 24.44
C LEU A 257 31.22 26.31 24.03
N THR A 258 30.04 25.81 24.41
CA THR A 258 29.54 24.46 24.05
C THR A 258 28.66 24.43 22.80
N ASP A 259 28.26 25.59 22.28
CA ASP A 259 27.23 25.70 21.23
C ASP A 259 27.79 25.67 19.79
N LEU A 260 29.12 25.65 19.64
CA LEU A 260 29.82 25.67 18.34
C LEU A 260 30.34 24.30 17.88
N SER A 261 30.00 23.21 18.58
CA SER A 261 30.47 21.85 18.28
C SER A 261 29.39 20.84 17.90
N MET A 262 28.15 21.27 17.63
CA MET A 262 27.12 20.38 17.09
C MET A 262 27.18 20.34 15.55
N PRO A 263 27.13 19.14 14.92
CA PRO A 263 27.01 19.03 13.47
C PRO A 263 25.59 19.47 13.05
N VAL A 264 25.52 20.54 12.25
CA VAL A 264 24.24 21.06 11.73
C VAL A 264 23.60 20.03 10.80
N HIS A 265 22.43 19.52 11.18
CA HIS A 265 21.66 18.56 10.38
C HIS A 265 20.87 19.29 9.27
N PRO A 266 20.91 18.83 8.00
CA PRO A 266 20.34 19.56 6.88
C PRO A 266 18.83 19.31 6.73
N THR A 267 18.00 19.83 7.64
CA THR A 267 16.53 19.64 7.57
C THR A 267 15.68 20.86 7.93
N GLU A 268 16.21 21.86 8.65
CA GLU A 268 15.48 23.11 8.95
C GLU A 268 15.67 24.14 7.82
N GLY A 269 15.23 23.76 6.62
CA GLY A 269 15.34 24.54 5.38
C GLY A 269 14.10 24.52 4.50
N VAL A 270 12.92 24.23 5.08
CA VAL A 270 11.62 24.27 4.38
C VAL A 270 10.67 25.19 5.14
N ILE A 271 10.87 26.49 5.01
CA ILE A 271 9.79 27.46 5.17
C ILE A 271 9.14 27.59 3.81
N ARG A 272 7.84 27.26 3.73
CA ARG A 272 7.01 27.55 2.57
C ARG A 272 6.60 29.02 2.61
N GLU A 273 6.80 29.71 1.50
CA GLU A 273 5.88 30.74 1.00
C GLU A 273 5.21 30.18 -0.28
#